data_AF-A0A223LMZ0-F1
#
_entry.id   AF-A0A223LMZ0-F1
#
_cell.length_a   1.000
_cell.length_b   1.000
_cell.length_c   1.000
_cell.angle_alpha   90.00
_cell.angle_beta   90.00
_cell.angle_gamma   90.00
#
_symmetry.space_group_name_H-M   'P 1'
#
loop_
_entity.id
_entity.type
_entity.pdbx_description
1 polymer ?
#
loop_
_entity_poly.entity_id
_entity_poly.type
_entity_poly.pdbx_seq_one_letter_code
_entity_poly.pdbx_strand_id
1 'polypeptide(L)'
;GPCAMYRRSALALLLDQYEAQFFRGKPSDFGEDRHLTILMLKAGFRTEYVPDAIAATVVPDSLGPYLRQQLRWARSTFRDTFLALRLLPKLDGYLTLDVIGQNLGPLLLALSSLAALAQLLIGGSVPWWTGLTIAAMTMVRCSVAAVRAREVRFLGFSLHTPINIFLLLPLKAYALCTLGNSDWLSRKVANVPTVGEKQPVILHPSAGRGPASIGG
;
A
#
# COMPACT_ATOMS: atom_id res chain seq x y z
N GLY A 1 -3.62 -2.52 6.34
CA GLY A 1 -4.81 -3.34 6.11
C GLY A 1 -6.04 -2.49 6.34
N PRO A 2 -7.20 -2.87 5.79
CA PRO A 2 -8.44 -2.13 6.04
C PRO A 2 -8.97 -2.29 7.47
N CYS A 3 -8.52 -3.33 8.17
CA CYS A 3 -8.73 -3.54 9.58
C CYS A 3 -7.47 -4.14 10.19
N ALA A 4 -6.91 -3.48 11.20
CA ALA A 4 -5.82 -3.98 12.03
C ALA A 4 -6.05 -3.42 13.44
N MET A 5 -5.85 -4.26 14.46
CA MET A 5 -5.99 -3.86 15.85
C MET A 5 -4.69 -4.18 16.58
N TYR A 6 -4.21 -3.21 17.35
CA TYR A 6 -2.97 -3.33 18.11
C TYR A 6 -3.25 -3.14 19.59
N ARG A 7 -2.61 -3.94 20.44
CA ARG A 7 -2.65 -3.71 21.89
C ARG A 7 -1.91 -2.40 22.18
N ARG A 8 -2.59 -1.45 22.84
CA ARG A 8 -2.02 -0.12 23.16
C ARG A 8 -0.66 -0.21 23.84
N SER A 9 -0.47 -1.12 24.79
CA SER A 9 0.80 -1.27 25.50
C SER A 9 1.95 -1.71 24.59
N ALA A 10 1.69 -2.57 23.60
CA ALA A 10 2.69 -2.97 22.61
C ALA A 10 2.98 -1.83 21.62
N LEU A 11 1.94 -1.09 21.20
CA LEU A 11 2.07 0.06 20.32
C LEU A 11 2.89 1.18 20.94
N ALA A 12 2.63 1.52 22.21
CA ALA A 12 3.34 2.58 22.91
C ALA A 12 4.86 2.34 22.99
N LEU A 13 5.30 1.08 23.08
CA LEU A 13 6.72 0.73 23.12
C LEU A 13 7.45 0.95 21.78
N LEU A 14 6.71 1.02 20.68
CA LEU A 14 7.27 1.14 19.32
C LEU A 14 6.94 2.47 18.66
N LEU A 15 6.15 3.33 19.32
CA LEU A 15 5.66 4.58 18.76
C LEU A 15 6.82 5.53 18.41
N ASP A 16 7.79 5.69 19.31
CA ASP A 16 8.96 6.54 19.07
C ASP A 16 9.79 6.05 17.87
N GLN A 17 9.97 4.73 17.75
CA GLN A 17 10.68 4.13 16.62
C GLN A 17 9.89 4.25 15.30
N TYR A 18 8.56 4.25 15.39
CA TYR A 18 7.66 4.39 14.26
C TYR A 18 7.59 5.85 13.78
N GLU A 19 7.50 6.82 14.69
CA GLU A 19 7.47 8.26 14.39
C GLU A 19 8.82 8.79 13.91
N ALA A 20 9.93 8.32 14.49
CA ALA A 20 11.28 8.69 14.08
C ALA A 20 11.75 7.98 12.80
N GLN A 21 10.84 7.46 11.97
CA GLN A 21 11.21 6.76 10.76
C GLN A 21 11.83 7.73 9.75
N PHE A 22 13.12 7.55 9.45
CA PHE A 22 13.79 8.23 8.34
C PHE A 22 14.00 7.25 7.18
N PHE A 23 13.50 7.60 5.99
CA PHE A 23 13.86 6.89 4.77
C PHE A 23 14.72 7.81 3.89
N ARG A 24 15.99 7.43 3.69
CA ARG A 24 16.98 8.21 2.93
C ARG A 24 17.13 9.66 3.44
N GLY A 25 17.12 9.85 4.76
CA GLY A 25 17.34 11.16 5.39
C GLY A 25 16.12 12.09 5.40
N LYS A 26 14.94 11.63 4.95
CA LYS A 26 13.67 12.36 5.06
C LYS A 26 12.75 11.69 6.09
N PRO A 27 12.04 12.46 6.94
CA PRO A 27 11.01 11.92 7.80
C PRO A 27 9.95 11.24 6.93
N SER A 28 9.61 10.02 7.31
CA SER A 28 8.74 9.11 6.57
C SER A 28 7.38 9.10 7.27
N ASP A 29 6.48 10.01 6.91
CA ASP A 29 5.07 10.06 7.37
C ASP A 29 4.21 8.94 6.75
N PHE A 30 4.65 7.69 6.91
CA PHE A 30 4.00 6.56 6.28
C PHE A 30 3.26 5.72 7.32
N GLY A 31 1.97 6.05 7.45
CA GLY A 31 0.88 5.27 8.03
C GLY A 31 0.69 3.87 7.42
N GLU A 32 1.76 3.09 7.26
CA GLU A 32 1.71 1.76 6.67
C GLU A 32 1.62 0.71 7.77
N ASP A 33 0.44 0.10 7.91
CA ASP A 33 0.18 -0.98 8.87
C ASP A 33 1.16 -2.16 8.72
N ARG A 34 1.67 -2.40 7.50
CA ARG A 34 2.67 -3.43 7.21
C ARG A 34 3.99 -3.12 7.91
N HIS A 35 4.47 -1.88 7.86
CA HIS A 35 5.68 -1.46 8.53
C HIS A 35 5.56 -1.62 10.06
N LEU A 36 4.44 -1.15 10.63
CA LEU A 36 4.16 -1.31 12.05
C LEU A 36 4.13 -2.79 12.47
N THR A 37 3.54 -3.65 11.63
CA THR A 37 3.51 -5.10 11.86
C THR A 37 4.91 -5.70 11.83
N ILE A 38 5.78 -5.25 10.91
CA ILE A 38 7.19 -5.67 10.86
C ILE A 38 7.94 -5.25 12.13
N LEU A 39 7.70 -4.04 12.66
CA LEU A 39 8.29 -3.60 13.93
C LEU A 39 7.80 -4.42 15.12
N MET A 40 6.49 -4.74 15.16
CA MET A 40 5.90 -5.61 16.18
C MET A 40 6.55 -7.00 16.17
N LEU A 41 6.69 -7.61 14.99
CA LEU A 41 7.36 -8.91 14.84
C LEU A 41 8.85 -8.83 15.24
N LYS A 42 9.54 -7.74 14.87
CA LYS A 42 10.93 -7.50 15.26
C LYS A 42 11.10 -7.38 16.78
N ALA A 43 10.11 -6.81 17.47
CA ALA A 43 10.07 -6.71 18.93
C ALA A 43 9.65 -8.01 19.62
N GLY A 44 9.37 -9.08 18.86
CA GLY A 44 8.99 -10.39 19.40
C GLY A 44 7.51 -10.55 19.71
N PHE A 45 6.66 -9.59 19.31
CA PHE A 45 5.22 -9.73 19.42
C PHE A 45 4.68 -10.70 18.36
N ARG A 46 3.54 -11.32 18.68
CA ARG A 46 2.82 -12.23 17.77
C ARG A 46 1.70 -11.49 17.05
N THR A 47 1.38 -11.98 15.86
CA THR A 47 0.31 -11.49 15.00
C THR A 47 -0.65 -12.63 14.70
N GLU A 48 -1.94 -12.39 14.85
CA GLU A 48 -2.98 -13.39 14.60
C GLU A 48 -3.92 -12.90 13.51
N TYR A 49 -4.35 -13.82 12.65
CA TYR A 49 -5.35 -13.56 11.63
C TYR A 49 -6.72 -14.04 12.11
N VAL A 50 -7.70 -13.13 12.12
CA VAL A 50 -9.08 -13.44 12.54
C VAL A 50 -9.96 -13.53 11.27
N PRO A 51 -10.36 -14.74 10.84
CA PRO A 51 -11.12 -14.91 9.60
C PRO A 51 -12.52 -14.27 9.64
N ASP A 52 -13.11 -14.14 10.83
CA ASP A 52 -14.44 -13.56 11.03
C ASP A 52 -14.46 -12.02 11.00
N ALA A 53 -13.29 -11.38 11.02
CA ALA A 53 -13.17 -9.92 10.96
C ALA A 53 -13.30 -9.44 9.51
N ILE A 54 -14.52 -9.04 9.13
CA ILE A 54 -14.83 -8.56 7.78
C ILE A 54 -14.76 -7.03 7.74
N ALA A 55 -13.99 -6.48 6.79
CA ALA A 55 -13.89 -5.05 6.55
C ALA A 55 -14.13 -4.73 5.07
N ALA A 56 -15.06 -3.81 4.80
CA ALA A 56 -15.33 -3.33 3.45
C ALA A 56 -14.42 -2.13 3.14
N THR A 57 -13.87 -2.08 1.92
CA THR A 57 -13.08 -0.94 1.45
C THR A 57 -13.69 -0.33 0.21
N VAL A 58 -13.52 0.99 0.09
CA VAL A 58 -13.85 1.70 -1.13
C VAL A 58 -12.68 1.55 -2.10
N VAL A 59 -12.94 0.94 -3.24
CA VAL A 59 -11.99 0.88 -4.36
C VAL A 59 -12.27 2.06 -5.28
N PRO A 60 -11.25 2.77 -5.79
CA PRO A 60 -11.48 3.82 -6.77
C PRO A 60 -12.16 3.29 -8.03
N ASP A 61 -13.14 4.04 -8.51
CA ASP A 61 -13.93 3.76 -9.72
C ASP A 61 -13.21 4.14 -11.03
N SER A 62 -12.10 4.88 -10.91
CA SER A 62 -11.39 5.48 -12.03
C SER A 62 -9.90 5.11 -12.06
N LEU A 63 -9.35 4.96 -13.26
CA LEU A 63 -7.98 4.49 -13.47
C LEU A 63 -6.91 5.41 -12.86
N GLY A 64 -7.10 6.73 -12.91
CA GLY A 64 -6.12 7.69 -12.38
C GLY A 64 -5.86 7.53 -10.87
N PRO A 65 -6.89 7.65 -10.02
CA PRO A 65 -6.77 7.36 -8.58
C PRO A 65 -6.30 5.94 -8.28
N TYR A 66 -6.77 4.94 -9.03
CA TYR A 66 -6.34 3.55 -8.89
C TYR A 66 -4.82 3.40 -9.10
N LEU A 67 -4.26 3.96 -10.17
CA LEU A 67 -2.82 3.90 -10.45
C LEU A 67 -1.99 4.63 -9.39
N ARG A 68 -2.46 5.78 -8.90
CA ARG A 68 -1.78 6.49 -7.79
C ARG A 68 -1.75 5.64 -6.52
N GLN A 69 -2.83 4.91 -6.24
CA GLN A 69 -2.91 3.99 -5.12
C GLN A 69 -1.97 2.80 -5.29
N GLN A 70 -1.96 2.17 -6.47
CA GLN A 70 -1.05 1.06 -6.77
C GLN A 70 0.43 1.49 -6.73
N LEU A 71 0.75 2.69 -7.20
CA LEU A 71 2.10 3.25 -7.12
C LEU A 71 2.56 3.42 -5.68
N ARG A 72 1.67 3.93 -4.82
CA ARG A 72 1.91 4.08 -3.38
C ARG A 72 2.19 2.73 -2.73
N TRP A 73 1.32 1.76 -2.99
CA TRP A 73 1.47 0.39 -2.48
C TRP A 73 2.75 -0.27 -2.97
N ALA A 74 3.10 -0.11 -4.24
CA ALA A 74 4.34 -0.66 -4.81
C ALA A 74 5.57 -0.07 -4.13
N ARG A 75 5.65 1.26 -3.98
CA ARG A 75 6.77 1.94 -3.31
C ARG A 75 6.97 1.44 -1.88
N SER A 76 5.88 1.37 -1.10
CA SER A 76 6.02 0.90 0.27
C SER A 76 6.34 -0.59 0.35
N THR A 77 5.75 -1.42 -0.51
CA THR A 77 6.06 -2.86 -0.57
C THR A 77 7.55 -3.11 -0.81
N PHE A 78 8.19 -2.36 -1.71
CA PHE A 78 9.63 -2.48 -1.93
C PHE A 78 10.43 -2.12 -0.69
N ARG A 79 10.12 -0.98 -0.05
CA ARG A 79 10.80 -0.54 1.18
C ARG A 79 10.64 -1.54 2.32
N ASP A 80 9.41 -2.00 2.55
CA ASP A 80 9.10 -2.96 3.60
C ASP A 80 9.72 -4.32 3.33
N THR A 81 9.84 -4.72 2.06
CA THR A 81 10.58 -5.92 1.68
C THR A 81 12.05 -5.79 2.06
N PHE A 82 12.73 -4.68 1.73
CA PHE A 82 14.12 -4.48 2.12
C PHE A 82 14.34 -4.52 3.65
N LEU A 83 13.38 -4.02 4.43
CA LEU A 83 13.42 -4.11 5.89
C LEU A 83 13.15 -5.53 6.39
N ALA A 84 12.11 -6.18 5.85
CA ALA A 84 11.70 -7.53 6.21
C ALA A 84 12.79 -8.56 5.86
N LEU A 85 13.56 -8.36 4.78
CA LEU A 85 14.70 -9.22 4.42
C LEU A 85 15.71 -9.39 5.56
N ARG A 86 15.91 -8.37 6.40
CA ARG A 86 16.79 -8.47 7.58
C ARG A 86 16.18 -9.28 8.73
N LEU A 87 14.87 -9.45 8.71
CA LEU A 87 14.08 -10.13 9.74
C LEU A 87 13.69 -11.56 9.33
N LEU A 88 13.73 -11.88 8.03
CA LEU A 88 13.42 -13.20 7.48
C LEU A 88 13.99 -14.37 8.28
N PRO A 89 15.29 -14.40 8.67
CA PRO A 89 15.86 -15.51 9.42
C PRO A 89 15.25 -15.73 10.81
N LYS A 90 14.53 -14.73 11.34
CA LYS A 90 13.89 -14.75 12.67
C LYS A 90 12.38 -15.00 12.58
N LEU A 91 11.81 -14.99 11.39
CA LEU A 91 10.39 -15.24 11.16
C LEU A 91 10.13 -16.74 11.01
N ASP A 92 8.88 -17.13 11.25
CA ASP A 92 8.43 -18.50 10.98
C ASP A 92 8.66 -18.89 9.51
N GLY A 93 8.92 -20.17 9.26
CA GLY A 93 9.20 -20.69 7.93
C GLY A 93 8.10 -20.39 6.91
N TYR A 94 6.83 -20.41 7.35
CA TYR A 94 5.70 -20.08 6.48
C TYR A 94 5.71 -18.60 6.06
N LEU A 95 5.93 -17.67 7.00
CA LEU A 95 6.01 -16.24 6.68
C LEU A 95 7.19 -15.94 5.75
N THR A 96 8.32 -16.62 5.94
CA THR A 96 9.48 -16.48 5.06
C THR A 96 9.16 -16.93 3.64
N LEU A 97 8.52 -18.09 3.48
CA LEU A 97 8.09 -18.60 2.17
C LEU A 97 7.07 -17.66 1.50
N ASP A 98 6.12 -17.13 2.26
CA ASP A 98 5.13 -16.17 1.75
C ASP A 98 5.80 -14.88 1.25
N VAL A 99 6.72 -14.30 2.03
CA VAL A 99 7.45 -13.09 1.62
C VAL A 99 8.31 -13.35 0.36
N ILE A 100 8.98 -14.50 0.29
CA ILE A 100 9.75 -14.90 -0.90
C ILE A 100 8.82 -15.05 -2.10
N GLY A 101 7.70 -15.77 -1.94
CA GLY A 101 6.73 -16.01 -3.01
C GLY A 101 6.10 -14.72 -3.55
N GLN A 102 5.74 -13.79 -2.67
CA GLN A 102 5.16 -12.49 -3.05
C GLN A 102 6.12 -11.61 -3.85
N ASN A 103 7.44 -11.74 -3.63
CA ASN A 103 8.45 -10.97 -4.36
C ASN A 103 8.93 -11.69 -5.62
N LEU A 104 9.14 -13.00 -5.55
CA LEU A 104 9.65 -13.80 -6.65
C LEU A 104 8.63 -13.94 -7.79
N GLY A 105 7.35 -14.11 -7.47
CA GLY A 105 6.29 -14.25 -8.48
C GLY A 105 6.24 -13.09 -9.49
N PRO A 106 6.10 -11.82 -9.04
CA PRO A 106 6.13 -10.67 -9.93
C PRO A 106 7.45 -10.51 -10.70
N LEU A 107 8.59 -10.86 -10.09
CA LEU A 107 9.90 -10.80 -10.77
C LEU A 107 10.00 -11.82 -11.91
N LEU A 108 9.60 -13.07 -11.66
CA LEU A 108 9.57 -14.11 -12.68
C LEU A 108 8.59 -13.74 -13.80
N LEU A 109 7.40 -13.24 -13.45
CA LEU A 109 6.43 -12.77 -14.45
C LEU A 109 7.01 -11.63 -15.31
N ALA A 110 7.71 -10.68 -14.70
CA ALA A 110 8.37 -9.60 -15.42
C ALA A 110 9.46 -10.11 -16.36
N LEU A 111 10.32 -11.00 -15.88
CA LEU A 111 11.40 -11.60 -16.68
C LEU A 111 10.85 -12.41 -17.85
N SER A 112 9.85 -13.27 -17.61
CA SER A 112 9.20 -14.06 -18.67
C SER A 112 8.53 -13.15 -19.70
N SER A 113 7.89 -12.06 -19.28
CA SER A 113 7.25 -11.10 -20.19
C SER A 113 8.28 -10.34 -21.04
N LEU A 114 9.40 -9.92 -20.44
CA LEU A 114 10.51 -9.27 -21.14
C LEU A 114 11.18 -10.23 -22.14
N ALA A 115 11.41 -11.48 -21.74
CA ALA A 115 11.97 -12.51 -22.62
C ALA A 115 11.03 -12.83 -23.80
N ALA A 116 9.73 -12.91 -23.55
CA ALA A 116 8.72 -13.07 -24.59
C ALA A 116 8.72 -11.90 -25.59
N LEU A 117 8.80 -10.66 -25.09
CA LEU A 117 8.89 -9.47 -25.93
C LEU A 117 10.20 -9.46 -26.76
N ALA A 118 11.33 -9.81 -26.15
CA ALA A 118 12.61 -9.90 -26.84
C ALA A 118 12.59 -10.97 -27.95
N GLN A 119 12.00 -12.14 -27.69
CA GLN A 119 11.83 -13.19 -28.68
C GLN A 119 10.99 -12.72 -29.88
N LEU A 120 9.91 -11.97 -29.62
CA LEU A 120 9.06 -11.41 -30.67
C LEU A 120 9.80 -10.36 -31.50
N LEU A 121 10.52 -9.43 -30.85
CA LEU A 121 11.18 -8.31 -31.52
C LEU A 121 12.44 -8.71 -32.28
N ILE A 122 13.25 -9.61 -31.71
CA ILE A 122 14.55 -10.01 -32.28
C ILE A 122 14.39 -11.24 -33.19
N GLY A 123 13.63 -12.23 -32.73
CA GLY A 123 13.46 -13.50 -33.44
C GLY A 123 12.29 -13.53 -34.42
N GLY A 124 11.42 -12.52 -34.42
CA GLY A 124 10.22 -12.47 -35.28
C GLY A 124 9.20 -13.60 -35.01
N SER A 125 9.38 -14.37 -33.93
CA SER A 125 8.54 -15.52 -33.59
C SER A 125 7.65 -15.20 -32.40
N VAL A 126 6.39 -15.65 -32.46
CA VAL A 126 5.44 -15.43 -31.38
C VAL A 126 5.74 -16.40 -30.22
N PRO A 127 5.90 -15.91 -28.98
CA PRO A 127 6.30 -16.71 -27.81
C PRO A 127 5.14 -17.53 -27.23
N TRP A 128 4.57 -18.44 -28.02
CA TRP A 128 3.38 -19.22 -27.66
C TRP A 128 3.55 -20.01 -26.36
N TRP A 129 4.70 -20.64 -26.16
CA TRP A 129 4.99 -21.44 -24.95
C TRP A 129 5.02 -20.61 -23.68
N THR A 130 5.60 -19.41 -23.75
CA THR A 130 5.64 -18.48 -22.61
C THR A 130 4.23 -18.01 -22.26
N GLY A 131 3.44 -17.63 -23.28
CA GLY A 131 2.04 -17.26 -23.10
C GLY A 131 1.20 -18.38 -22.49
N LEU A 132 1.34 -19.61 -23.02
CA LEU A 132 0.66 -20.80 -22.53
C LEU A 132 1.03 -21.12 -21.07
N THR A 133 2.32 -21.01 -20.72
CA THR A 133 2.80 -21.27 -19.35
C THR A 133 2.23 -20.26 -18.36
N ILE A 134 2.23 -18.97 -18.71
CA ILE A 134 1.63 -17.91 -17.88
C ILE A 134 0.13 -18.15 -17.70
N ALA A 135 -0.57 -18.48 -18.77
CA ALA A 135 -2.01 -18.77 -18.74
C ALA A 135 -2.31 -20.00 -17.86
N ALA A 136 -1.57 -21.09 -18.04
CA ALA A 136 -1.73 -22.32 -17.26
C ALA A 136 -1.47 -22.09 -15.76
N MET A 137 -0.36 -21.43 -15.41
CA MET A 137 -0.04 -21.10 -14.01
C MET A 137 -1.09 -20.19 -13.37
N THR A 138 -1.58 -19.20 -14.12
CA THR A 138 -2.67 -18.34 -13.67
C THR A 138 -3.94 -19.14 -13.39
N MET A 139 -4.32 -20.03 -14.32
CA MET A 139 -5.51 -20.87 -14.17
C MET A 139 -5.40 -21.82 -12.99
N VAL A 140 -4.25 -22.47 -12.80
CA VAL A 140 -4.00 -23.33 -11.63
C VAL A 140 -4.14 -22.53 -10.34
N ARG A 141 -3.50 -21.35 -10.25
CA ARG A 141 -3.56 -20.49 -9.06
C ARG A 141 -4.99 -20.04 -8.76
N CYS A 142 -5.74 -19.59 -9.77
CA CYS A 142 -7.12 -19.15 -9.59
C CYS A 142 -8.05 -20.31 -9.22
N SER A 143 -7.81 -21.51 -9.77
CA SER A 143 -8.58 -22.71 -9.44
C SER A 143 -8.36 -23.14 -8.00
N VAL A 144 -7.09 -23.16 -7.55
CA VAL A 144 -6.76 -23.46 -6.15
C VAL A 144 -7.40 -22.43 -5.22
N ALA A 145 -7.34 -21.15 -5.56
CA ALA A 145 -7.99 -20.09 -4.78
C ALA A 145 -9.51 -20.28 -4.71
N ALA A 146 -10.17 -20.57 -5.83
CA ALA A 146 -11.61 -20.81 -5.90
C ALA A 146 -12.05 -22.02 -5.06
N VAL A 147 -11.29 -23.13 -5.12
CA VAL A 147 -11.57 -24.33 -4.33
C VAL A 147 -11.36 -24.07 -2.84
N ARG A 148 -10.28 -23.38 -2.46
CA ARG A 148 -9.97 -23.09 -1.05
C ARG A 148 -10.96 -22.10 -0.43
N ALA A 149 -11.38 -21.09 -1.18
CA ALA A 149 -12.34 -20.09 -0.72
C ALA A 149 -13.80 -20.55 -0.90
N ARG A 150 -14.04 -21.67 -1.60
CA ARG A 150 -15.37 -22.16 -2.01
C ARG A 150 -16.19 -21.11 -2.77
N GLU A 151 -15.52 -20.24 -3.54
CA GLU A 151 -16.15 -19.19 -4.32
C GLU A 151 -15.62 -19.17 -5.75
N VAL A 152 -16.50 -19.33 -6.73
CA VAL A 152 -16.14 -19.30 -8.17
C VAL A 152 -15.66 -17.94 -8.65
N ARG A 153 -15.97 -16.87 -7.90
CA ARG A 153 -15.55 -15.49 -8.19
C ARG A 153 -14.04 -15.35 -8.30
N PHE A 154 -13.28 -16.23 -7.62
CA PHE A 154 -11.83 -16.24 -7.70
C PHE A 154 -11.29 -16.64 -9.08
N LEU A 155 -12.08 -17.31 -9.92
CA LEU A 155 -11.70 -17.57 -11.32
C LEU A 155 -11.60 -16.28 -12.14
N GLY A 156 -12.39 -15.25 -11.78
CA GLY A 156 -12.32 -13.93 -12.39
C GLY A 156 -10.97 -13.24 -12.21
N PHE A 157 -10.16 -13.64 -11.21
CA PHE A 157 -8.79 -13.15 -11.05
C PHE A 157 -7.86 -13.55 -12.21
N SER A 158 -8.26 -14.50 -13.06
CA SER A 158 -7.49 -14.81 -14.28
C SER A 158 -7.36 -13.58 -15.20
N LEU A 159 -8.40 -12.74 -15.26
CA LEU A 159 -8.38 -11.47 -15.99
C LEU A 159 -7.45 -10.42 -15.36
N HIS A 160 -6.98 -10.64 -14.12
CA HIS A 160 -6.04 -9.75 -13.47
C HIS A 160 -4.59 -9.95 -13.95
N THR A 161 -4.25 -11.11 -14.52
CA THR A 161 -2.90 -11.36 -15.06
C THR A 161 -2.54 -10.42 -16.22
N PRO A 162 -3.35 -10.23 -17.27
CA PRO A 162 -3.02 -9.26 -18.32
C PRO A 162 -2.92 -7.82 -17.77
N ILE A 163 -3.79 -7.43 -16.84
CA ILE A 163 -3.69 -6.12 -16.16
C ILE A 163 -2.34 -5.99 -15.44
N ASN A 164 -1.88 -7.06 -14.77
CA ASN A 164 -0.55 -7.05 -14.15
C ASN A 164 0.56 -6.87 -15.18
N ILE A 165 0.52 -7.62 -16.29
CA ILE A 165 1.57 -7.58 -17.31
C ILE A 165 1.66 -6.20 -17.97
N PHE A 166 0.54 -5.64 -18.42
CA PHE A 166 0.54 -4.42 -19.24
C PHE A 166 0.49 -3.13 -18.42
N LEU A 167 -0.12 -3.14 -17.23
CA LEU A 167 -0.35 -1.92 -16.45
C LEU A 167 0.48 -1.88 -15.16
N LEU A 168 0.42 -2.93 -14.35
CA LEU A 168 1.02 -2.89 -13.00
C LEU A 168 2.51 -3.19 -12.99
N LEU A 169 3.04 -4.01 -13.92
CA LEU A 169 4.47 -4.27 -14.03
C LEU A 169 5.27 -3.01 -14.41
N PRO A 170 4.90 -2.25 -15.47
CA PRO A 170 5.55 -0.97 -15.75
C PRO A 170 5.44 0.01 -14.58
N LEU A 171 4.28 0.05 -13.91
CA LEU A 171 4.08 0.89 -12.73
C LEU A 171 5.00 0.50 -11.57
N LYS A 172 5.20 -0.80 -11.32
CA LYS A 172 6.12 -1.31 -10.29
C LYS A 172 7.57 -1.01 -10.65
N ALA A 173 7.96 -1.13 -11.91
CA ALA A 173 9.29 -0.72 -12.36
C ALA A 173 9.52 0.79 -12.14
N TYR A 174 8.54 1.62 -12.50
CA TYR A 174 8.57 3.06 -12.23
C TYR A 174 8.61 3.37 -10.73
N ALA A 175 7.85 2.64 -9.91
CA ALA A 175 7.87 2.76 -8.45
C ALA A 175 9.26 2.47 -7.89
N LEU A 176 9.94 1.43 -8.39
CA LEU A 176 11.29 1.05 -7.99
C LEU A 176 12.32 2.15 -8.31
N CYS A 177 12.24 2.74 -9.50
CA CYS A 177 13.10 3.86 -9.89
C CYS A 177 12.81 5.15 -9.10
N THR A 178 11.58 5.33 -8.62
CA THR A 178 11.13 6.54 -7.90
C THR A 178 11.00 6.37 -6.39
N LEU A 179 11.63 5.35 -5.80
CA LEU A 179 11.59 5.07 -4.36
C LEU A 179 12.06 6.24 -3.48
N GLY A 180 12.89 7.14 -4.00
CA GLY A 180 13.36 8.32 -3.27
C GLY A 180 12.33 9.43 -3.12
N ASN A 181 11.19 9.34 -3.80
CA ASN A 181 10.12 10.33 -3.65
C ASN A 181 9.19 9.93 -2.49
N SER A 182 9.31 10.68 -1.39
CA SER A 182 8.48 10.53 -0.19
C SER A 182 7.12 11.22 -0.29
N ASP A 183 6.79 11.86 -1.41
CA ASP A 183 5.54 12.61 -1.54
C ASP A 183 4.33 11.67 -1.42
N TRP A 184 3.61 11.84 -0.31
CA TRP A 184 2.30 11.27 -0.12
C TRP A 184 1.33 11.98 -1.08
N LEU A 185 1.07 11.34 -2.22
CA LEU A 185 0.16 11.79 -3.29
C LEU A 185 -1.28 12.10 -2.83
N SER A 186 -1.59 12.07 -1.52
CA SER A 186 -2.92 12.29 -0.98
C SER A 186 -3.14 13.61 -0.26
N ARG A 187 -2.13 14.41 0.13
CA ARG A 187 -2.39 15.77 0.63
C ARG A 187 -1.21 16.69 0.35
N LYS A 188 -1.27 17.47 -0.73
CA LYS A 188 -0.72 18.82 -0.62
C LYS A 188 -1.66 19.54 0.32
N VAL A 189 -1.27 19.69 1.58
CA VAL A 189 -1.92 20.67 2.46
C VAL A 189 -1.78 21.99 1.71
N ALA A 190 -2.90 22.52 1.21
CA ALA A 190 -2.91 23.88 0.69
C ALA A 190 -2.31 24.75 1.78
N ASN A 191 -1.28 25.52 1.43
CA ASN A 191 -0.54 26.40 2.33
C ASN A 191 -1.49 26.98 3.39
N VAL A 192 -1.31 26.57 4.64
CA VAL A 192 -1.88 27.32 5.75
C VAL A 192 -1.22 28.70 5.65
N PRO A 193 -1.98 29.80 5.51
CA PRO A 193 -1.39 31.12 5.49
C PRO A 193 -0.60 31.27 6.78
N THR A 194 0.70 31.49 6.64
CA THR A 194 1.57 31.90 7.74
C THR A 194 0.91 33.07 8.44
N VAL A 195 0.67 32.92 9.75
CA VAL A 195 0.21 33.99 10.63
C VAL A 195 1.17 35.17 10.49
N GLY A 196 0.76 36.15 9.71
CA GLY A 196 1.59 37.27 9.27
C GLY A 196 0.84 38.30 8.40
N GLU A 197 -0.43 38.08 8.08
CA GLU A 197 -1.31 39.11 7.53
C GLU A 197 -2.20 39.66 8.64
N LYS A 198 -2.00 40.95 8.93
CA LYS A 198 -2.86 41.75 9.81
C LYS A 198 -4.33 41.59 9.36
N GLN A 199 -5.15 40.94 10.18
CA GLN A 199 -6.60 41.06 10.06
C GLN A 199 -6.99 42.54 10.23
N PRO A 200 -7.84 43.12 9.36
CA PRO A 200 -8.46 44.39 9.67
C PRO A 200 -9.44 44.16 10.82
N VAL A 201 -9.17 44.81 11.95
CA VAL A 201 -10.05 44.87 13.11
C VAL A 201 -11.38 45.47 12.67
N ILE A 202 -12.43 44.66 12.61
CA ILE A 202 -13.80 45.15 12.48
C ILE A 202 -14.18 45.76 13.83
N LEU A 203 -14.06 47.08 13.94
CA LEU A 203 -14.61 47.87 15.03
C LEU A 203 -16.14 47.76 14.99
N HIS A 204 -16.74 47.08 15.98
CA HIS A 204 -18.16 47.21 16.27
C HIS A 204 -18.41 48.61 16.88
N PRO A 205 -19.33 49.43 16.33
CA PRO A 205 -19.77 50.64 17.01
C PRO A 205 -20.76 50.27 18.13
N SER A 206 -20.50 50.78 19.32
CA SER A 206 -21.39 50.70 20.48
C SER A 206 -22.66 51.54 20.26
N ALA A 207 -23.84 51.00 20.55
CA ALA A 207 -24.99 51.77 21.05
C ALA A 207 -26.03 50.83 21.70
N GLY A 208 -26.39 51.06 22.97
CA GLY A 208 -27.54 50.40 23.60
C GLY A 208 -27.41 50.23 25.12
N ARG A 209 -27.62 51.32 25.85
CA ARG A 209 -27.63 51.42 27.32
C ARG A 209 -29.02 51.03 27.87
N GLY A 210 -29.08 50.19 28.91
CA GLY A 210 -30.18 50.13 29.89
C GLY A 210 -30.58 48.73 30.36
N PRO A 211 -30.58 48.48 31.68
CA PRO A 211 -31.84 48.02 32.29
C PRO A 211 -32.17 48.83 33.56
N ALA A 212 -33.43 49.25 33.68
CA ALA A 212 -34.00 49.80 34.91
C ALA A 212 -35.50 49.45 35.03
N SER A 213 -35.93 49.21 36.28
CA SER A 213 -37.29 48.88 36.81
C SER A 213 -37.74 47.42 36.59
N ILE A 214 -38.04 46.58 37.62
CA ILE A 214 -38.86 46.65 38.85
C ILE A 214 -40.37 46.71 38.58
N GLY A 215 -41.08 45.64 38.99
CA GLY A 215 -42.42 45.69 39.59
C GLY A 215 -43.60 45.30 38.69
N GLY A 216 -44.41 44.34 39.16
CA GLY A 216 -45.73 44.00 38.63
C GLY A 216 -46.05 42.51 38.69
#